data_AF-A0A3M0YNK0-F1
#
_entry.id   AF-A0A3M0YNK0-F1
#
_cell.length_a   1.000
_cell.length_b   1.000
_cell.length_c   1.000
_cell.angle_alpha   90.00
_cell.angle_beta   90.00
_cell.angle_gamma   90.00
#
_symmetry.space_group_name_H-M   'P 1'
#
loop_
_entity.id
_entity.type
_entity.pdbx_description
1 polymer ?
#
loop_
_entity_poly.entity_id
_entity_poly.type
_entity_poly.pdbx_seq_one_letter_code
_entity_poly.pdbx_strand_id
1 'polypeptide(L)'
;MAAVHAQQFTGKPQPKYAHPALDGQFFRYEVYRLDPSMLADFFAGHEGDVTLRLELGAHQWLLQMAPSELIDPEYRLRVARDGGEVVETRPWQHDHIAWSGRVLAPDGLEAALTVTDEMIYGYVAFADEDWFIEPVWYFD
;
A
#
# COMPACT_ATOMS: atom_id res chain seq x y z
N MET A 1 2.96 28.56 -7.96
CA MET A 1 3.22 27.11 -8.00
C MET A 1 2.23 26.51 -8.98
N ALA A 2 2.69 25.67 -9.93
CA ALA A 2 1.79 24.96 -10.83
C ALA A 2 0.96 23.95 -10.04
N ALA A 3 -0.32 23.77 -10.38
CA ALA A 3 -1.14 22.74 -9.79
C ALA A 3 -0.57 21.37 -10.21
N VAL A 4 -0.14 20.57 -9.25
CA VAL A 4 0.21 19.17 -9.51
C VAL A 4 -1.11 18.42 -9.73
N HIS A 5 -1.34 17.93 -10.95
CA HIS A 5 -2.41 16.98 -11.22
C HIS A 5 -1.96 15.61 -10.73
N ALA A 6 -2.45 15.21 -9.56
CA ALA A 6 -2.22 13.91 -8.97
C ALA A 6 -3.50 13.07 -9.06
N GLN A 7 -3.39 11.80 -9.42
CA GLN A 7 -4.51 10.88 -9.37
C GLN A 7 -4.95 10.71 -7.90
N GLN A 8 -6.25 10.78 -7.65
CA GLN A 8 -6.81 10.73 -6.31
C GLN A 8 -7.42 9.35 -6.01
N PHE A 9 -7.14 8.84 -4.82
CA PHE A 9 -7.68 7.61 -4.25
C PHE A 9 -8.28 7.94 -2.89
N THR A 10 -9.58 7.69 -2.72
CA THR A 10 -10.30 8.07 -1.51
C THR A 10 -10.92 6.83 -0.85
N GLY A 11 -10.56 6.59 0.41
CA GLY A 11 -11.16 5.54 1.24
C GLY A 11 -12.48 6.01 1.87
N LYS A 12 -13.49 5.15 1.86
CA LYS A 12 -14.78 5.39 2.52
C LYS A 12 -14.71 4.93 3.98
N PRO A 13 -14.85 5.83 4.98
CA PRO A 13 -14.76 5.45 6.38
C PRO A 13 -15.84 4.43 6.76
N GLN A 14 -15.49 3.49 7.64
CA GLN A 14 -16.34 2.44 8.18
C GLN A 14 -16.47 2.58 9.71
N PRO A 15 -17.12 3.65 10.23
CA PRO A 15 -17.14 3.97 11.66
C PRO A 15 -17.92 2.95 12.52
N LYS A 16 -18.66 2.04 11.89
CA LYS A 16 -19.41 0.97 12.56
C LYS A 16 -18.70 -0.39 12.46
N TYR A 17 -17.54 -0.45 11.80
CA TYR A 17 -16.77 -1.68 11.74
C TYR A 17 -16.09 -1.90 13.08
N ALA A 18 -16.44 -2.99 13.75
CA ALA A 18 -15.88 -3.40 15.02
C ALA A 18 -15.52 -4.88 14.92
N HIS A 19 -14.28 -5.21 15.26
CA HIS A 19 -13.79 -6.58 15.25
C HIS A 19 -12.94 -6.82 16.50
N PRO A 20 -13.22 -7.85 17.33
CA PRO A 20 -12.52 -8.06 18.60
C PRO A 20 -11.00 -8.20 18.44
N ALA A 21 -10.52 -8.73 17.31
CA ALA A 21 -9.10 -8.84 17.04
C ALA A 21 -8.43 -7.47 16.88
N LEU A 22 -9.10 -6.52 16.22
CA LEU A 22 -8.59 -5.15 16.07
C LEU A 22 -8.53 -4.44 17.42
N ASP A 23 -9.61 -4.55 18.21
CA ASP A 23 -9.68 -3.98 19.57
C ASP A 23 -8.60 -4.53 20.51
N GLY A 24 -8.19 -5.80 20.30
CA GLY A 24 -7.15 -6.45 21.07
C GLY A 24 -5.72 -6.10 20.62
N GLN A 25 -5.54 -5.66 19.38
CA GLN A 25 -4.22 -5.44 18.78
C GLN A 25 -3.83 -3.97 18.67
N PHE A 26 -4.80 -3.07 18.46
CA PHE A 26 -4.55 -1.66 18.19
C PHE A 26 -5.10 -0.76 19.28
N PHE A 27 -4.27 0.14 19.81
CA PHE A 27 -4.71 1.15 20.78
C PHE A 27 -5.62 2.22 20.14
N ARG A 28 -5.37 2.54 18.87
CA ARG A 28 -6.14 3.49 18.05
C ARG A 28 -6.08 2.99 16.62
N TYR A 29 -7.22 2.96 15.96
CA TYR A 29 -7.32 2.60 14.54
C TYR A 29 -8.54 3.25 13.92
N GLU A 30 -8.50 3.39 12.60
CA GLU A 30 -9.60 3.85 11.78
C GLU A 30 -9.76 2.89 10.60
N VAL A 31 -11.00 2.52 10.27
CA VAL A 31 -11.25 1.56 9.19
C VAL A 31 -11.79 2.27 7.97
N TYR A 32 -11.17 2.01 6.83
CA TYR A 32 -11.55 2.56 5.54
C TYR A 32 -11.77 1.45 4.52
N ARG A 33 -12.79 1.63 3.68
CA ARG A 33 -13.01 0.79 2.50
C ARG A 33 -12.46 1.51 1.27
N LEU A 34 -11.45 0.92 0.64
CA LEU A 34 -10.82 1.37 -0.59
C LEU A 34 -10.77 0.20 -1.57
N ASP A 35 -10.73 0.49 -2.87
CA ASP A 35 -10.51 -0.53 -3.92
C ASP A 35 -9.01 -0.64 -4.20
N PRO A 36 -8.33 -1.71 -3.74
CA PRO A 36 -6.89 -1.87 -3.92
C PRO A 36 -6.50 -2.05 -5.40
N SER A 37 -7.37 -2.66 -6.21
CA SER A 37 -7.13 -2.89 -7.64
C SER A 37 -6.92 -1.59 -8.42
N MET A 38 -7.67 -0.54 -8.09
CA MET A 38 -7.50 0.77 -8.74
C MET A 38 -6.10 1.36 -8.49
N LEU A 39 -5.57 1.19 -7.28
CA LEU A 39 -4.25 1.69 -6.92
C LEU A 39 -3.15 0.82 -7.55
N ALA A 40 -3.37 -0.50 -7.59
CA ALA A 40 -2.48 -1.43 -8.27
C ALA A 40 -2.38 -1.13 -9.78
N ASP A 41 -3.51 -0.94 -10.46
CA ASP A 41 -3.57 -0.59 -11.89
C ASP A 41 -2.87 0.73 -12.18
N PHE A 42 -3.04 1.72 -11.29
CA PHE A 42 -2.35 3.00 -11.40
C PHE A 42 -0.84 2.82 -11.33
N PHE A 43 -0.33 2.08 -10.36
CA PHE A 43 1.10 1.83 -10.23
C PHE A 43 1.66 1.00 -11.38
N ALA A 44 0.95 -0.06 -11.81
CA ALA A 44 1.33 -0.87 -12.96
C ALA A 44 1.42 -0.08 -14.28
N GLY A 45 0.67 1.02 -14.38
CA GLY A 45 0.73 1.93 -15.52
C GLY A 45 1.96 2.85 -15.57
N HIS A 46 2.87 2.79 -14.59
CA HIS A 46 4.01 3.70 -14.48
C HIS A 46 5.32 2.97 -14.15
N GLU A 47 6.40 3.31 -14.84
CA GLU A 47 7.73 2.70 -14.65
C GLU A 47 8.67 3.54 -13.74
N GLY A 48 8.24 4.71 -13.27
CA GLY A 48 9.09 5.63 -12.51
C GLY A 48 8.31 6.45 -11.49
N ASP A 49 8.85 7.62 -11.13
CA ASP A 49 8.24 8.51 -10.14
C ASP A 49 6.80 8.89 -10.52
N VAL A 50 5.87 8.59 -9.62
CA VAL A 50 4.47 8.98 -9.71
C VAL A 50 4.09 9.90 -8.56
N THR A 51 3.06 10.72 -8.79
CA THR A 51 2.43 11.48 -7.73
C THR A 51 0.95 11.12 -7.62
N LEU A 52 0.51 10.76 -6.43
CA LEU A 52 -0.88 10.43 -6.13
C LEU A 52 -1.35 11.11 -4.86
N ARG A 53 -2.65 11.29 -4.73
CA ARG A 53 -3.30 11.78 -3.51
C ARG A 53 -4.07 10.63 -2.86
N LEU A 54 -3.68 10.25 -1.65
CA LEU A 54 -4.37 9.26 -0.84
C LEU A 54 -5.17 9.99 0.26
N GLU A 55 -6.49 9.79 0.25
CA GLU A 55 -7.41 10.41 1.20
C GLU A 55 -8.12 9.36 2.03
N LEU A 56 -7.82 9.33 3.32
CA LEU A 56 -8.46 8.47 4.31
C LEU A 56 -9.00 9.36 5.43
N GLY A 57 -10.23 9.85 5.28
CA GLY A 57 -10.87 10.73 6.27
C GLY A 57 -10.12 12.04 6.47
N ALA A 58 -9.52 12.22 7.64
CA ALA A 58 -8.70 13.40 7.97
C ALA A 58 -7.30 13.34 7.34
N HIS A 59 -6.83 12.15 6.94
CA HIS A 59 -5.53 11.96 6.32
C HIS A 59 -5.61 12.30 4.83
N GLN A 60 -4.87 13.33 4.42
CA GLN A 60 -4.84 13.81 3.03
C GLN A 60 -3.40 13.91 2.55
N TRP A 61 -2.82 12.77 2.16
CA TRP A 61 -1.43 12.70 1.78
C TRP A 61 -1.26 12.87 0.28
N LEU A 62 -0.47 13.86 -0.13
CA LEU A 62 0.05 13.96 -1.49
C LEU A 62 1.39 13.23 -1.51
N LEU A 63 1.46 12.07 -2.15
CA LEU A 63 2.62 11.18 -2.14
C LEU A 63 3.37 11.28 -3.47
N GLN A 64 4.68 11.49 -3.41
CA GLN A 64 5.59 11.26 -4.53
C GLN A 64 6.28 9.92 -4.28
N MET A 65 6.08 8.94 -5.16
CA MET A 65 6.52 7.56 -4.98
C MET A 65 7.26 7.05 -6.21
N ALA A 66 8.24 6.19 -5.99
CA ALA A 66 8.94 5.45 -7.03
C ALA A 66 8.88 3.94 -6.73
N PRO A 67 9.01 3.08 -7.75
CA PRO A 67 9.12 1.65 -7.52
C PRO A 67 10.30 1.34 -6.59
N SER A 68 10.09 0.45 -5.64
CA SER A 68 11.13 -0.01 -4.73
C SER A 68 11.78 -1.28 -5.28
N GLU A 69 13.12 -1.32 -5.33
CA GLU A 69 13.90 -2.48 -5.76
C GLU A 69 14.01 -3.57 -4.65
N LEU A 70 12.94 -3.78 -3.88
CA LEU A 70 12.93 -4.78 -2.80
C LEU A 70 12.88 -6.22 -3.33
N ILE A 71 12.38 -6.41 -4.54
CA ILE A 71 12.28 -7.73 -5.19
C ILE A 71 13.31 -7.79 -6.31
N ASP A 72 14.20 -8.78 -6.24
CA ASP A 72 15.19 -9.03 -7.27
C ASP A 72 14.49 -9.36 -8.61
N PRO A 73 14.91 -8.77 -9.75
CA PRO A 73 14.34 -9.10 -11.07
C PRO A 73 14.45 -10.59 -11.45
N GLU A 74 15.41 -11.31 -10.87
CA GLU A 74 15.59 -12.75 -11.02
C GLU A 74 14.81 -13.56 -9.99
N TYR A 75 14.01 -12.93 -9.12
CA TYR A 75 13.17 -13.63 -8.15
C TYR A 75 12.23 -14.63 -8.85
N ARG A 76 12.18 -15.84 -8.29
CA ARG A 76 11.37 -16.96 -8.80
C ARG A 76 10.52 -17.55 -7.69
N LEU A 77 9.27 -17.81 -8.01
CA LEU A 77 8.36 -18.58 -7.16
C LEU A 77 8.59 -20.07 -7.38
N ARG A 78 8.69 -20.82 -6.28
CA ARG A 78 8.71 -22.29 -6.28
C ARG A 78 7.43 -22.80 -5.63
N VAL A 79 6.61 -23.51 -6.39
CA VAL A 79 5.39 -24.15 -5.88
C VAL A 79 5.70 -25.61 -5.60
N ALA A 80 5.43 -26.07 -4.38
CA ALA A 80 5.62 -27.46 -3.97
C ALA A 80 4.28 -28.13 -3.66
N ARG A 81 4.19 -29.44 -3.93
CA ARG A 81 3.09 -30.28 -3.43
C ARG A 81 3.37 -30.73 -1.99
N ASP A 82 2.33 -31.24 -1.34
CA ASP A 82 2.47 -31.95 -0.07
C ASP A 82 3.53 -33.04 -0.19
N GLY A 83 4.55 -32.97 0.66
CA GLY A 83 5.76 -33.81 0.59
C GLY A 83 7.03 -33.07 0.15
N GLY A 84 6.93 -31.78 -0.25
CA GLY A 84 8.09 -30.92 -0.51
C GLY A 84 8.70 -31.03 -1.90
N GLU A 85 8.09 -31.81 -2.80
CA GLU A 85 8.49 -31.86 -4.20
C GLU A 85 8.05 -30.57 -4.91
N VAL A 86 9.02 -29.84 -5.47
CA VAL A 86 8.76 -28.63 -6.25
C VAL A 86 8.22 -29.03 -7.62
N VAL A 87 7.00 -28.61 -7.90
CA VAL A 87 6.27 -28.93 -9.13
C VAL A 87 6.29 -27.80 -10.15
N GLU A 88 6.59 -26.58 -9.72
CA GLU A 88 6.64 -25.42 -10.61
C GLU A 88 7.70 -24.43 -10.11
N THR A 89 8.50 -23.90 -11.04
CA THR A 89 9.28 -22.68 -10.81
C THR A 89 8.85 -21.66 -11.85
N ARG A 90 8.34 -20.50 -11.43
CA ARG A 90 7.88 -19.45 -12.34
C ARG A 90 8.48 -18.09 -11.98
N PRO A 91 8.71 -17.21 -12.97
CA PRO A 91 9.00 -15.80 -12.70
C PRO A 91 7.94 -15.20 -11.79
N TRP A 92 8.36 -14.32 -10.88
CA TRP A 92 7.44 -13.44 -10.19
C TRP A 92 6.89 -12.45 -11.22
N GLN A 93 5.57 -12.43 -11.39
CA GLN A 93 4.89 -11.65 -12.43
C GLN A 93 4.29 -10.34 -11.93
N HIS A 94 4.38 -10.06 -10.63
CA HIS A 94 3.90 -8.78 -10.10
C HIS A 94 5.04 -7.78 -10.11
N ASP A 95 5.20 -7.12 -11.24
CA ASP A 95 6.12 -5.99 -11.37
C ASP A 95 5.65 -4.87 -10.42
N HIS A 96 6.61 -4.36 -9.63
CA HIS A 96 6.42 -3.16 -8.79
C HIS A 96 5.25 -3.23 -7.80
N ILE A 97 5.16 -4.26 -6.97
CA ILE A 97 4.20 -4.24 -5.84
C ILE A 97 4.63 -3.27 -4.73
N ALA A 98 5.93 -3.00 -4.60
CA ALA A 98 6.48 -2.17 -3.53
C ALA A 98 6.89 -0.80 -4.06
N TRP A 99 6.46 0.24 -3.37
CA TRP A 99 6.68 1.64 -3.72
C TRP A 99 7.16 2.40 -2.49
N SER A 100 8.14 3.27 -2.66
CA SER A 100 8.67 4.11 -1.59
C SER A 100 8.87 5.53 -2.06
N GLY A 101 8.79 6.48 -1.15
CA GLY A 101 8.96 7.89 -1.47
C GLY A 101 8.63 8.79 -0.30
N ARG A 102 7.98 9.92 -0.56
CA ARG A 102 7.77 10.97 0.44
C ARG A 102 6.41 11.62 0.36
N VAL A 103 6.02 12.25 1.46
CA VAL A 103 4.85 13.13 1.51
C VAL A 103 5.23 14.54 1.06
N LEU A 104 4.54 15.07 0.06
CA LEU A 104 4.74 16.42 -0.48
C LEU A 104 4.03 17.48 0.38
N ALA A 105 4.54 17.70 1.58
CA ALA A 105 4.10 18.72 2.53
C ALA A 105 5.31 19.26 3.33
N PRO A 106 5.20 20.45 3.97
CA PRO A 106 6.30 20.99 4.79
C PRO A 106 6.79 20.03 5.89
N ASP A 107 5.85 19.33 6.53
CA ASP A 107 6.14 18.35 7.59
C ASP A 107 6.10 16.90 7.06
N GLY A 108 6.08 16.73 5.74
CA GLY A 108 6.04 15.42 5.11
C GLY A 108 7.40 14.71 5.19
N LEU A 109 7.39 13.46 5.64
CA LEU A 109 8.58 12.62 5.70
C LEU A 109 8.48 11.54 4.62
N GLU A 110 8.55 10.28 5.01
CA GLU A 110 8.60 9.12 4.12
C GLU A 110 7.23 8.45 3.97
N ALA A 111 7.03 7.75 2.85
CA ALA A 111 5.92 6.82 2.69
C ALA A 111 6.41 5.57 1.96
N ALA A 112 5.95 4.41 2.39
CA ALA A 112 6.18 3.15 1.70
C ALA A 112 4.88 2.34 1.63
N LEU A 113 4.52 1.86 0.45
CA LEU A 113 3.31 1.08 0.22
C LEU A 113 3.65 -0.20 -0.55
N THR A 114 3.08 -1.30 -0.12
CA THR A 114 2.93 -2.52 -0.92
C THR A 114 1.48 -2.58 -1.41
N VAL A 115 1.31 -2.68 -2.72
CA VAL A 115 0.00 -2.64 -3.36
C VAL A 115 -0.13 -3.82 -4.32
N THR A 116 -1.26 -4.51 -4.20
CA THR A 116 -1.71 -5.59 -5.08
C THR A 116 -3.17 -5.36 -5.44
N ASP A 117 -3.73 -6.19 -6.30
CA ASP A 117 -5.16 -6.17 -6.62
C ASP A 117 -6.07 -6.52 -5.43
N GLU A 118 -5.52 -7.15 -4.38
CA GLU A 118 -6.28 -7.61 -3.20
C GLU A 118 -6.02 -6.78 -1.93
N MET A 119 -4.89 -6.08 -1.83
CA MET A 119 -4.51 -5.38 -0.61
C MET A 119 -3.60 -4.18 -0.83
N ILE A 120 -3.65 -3.28 0.17
CA ILE A 120 -2.71 -2.19 0.39
C ILE A 120 -2.16 -2.35 1.80
N TYR A 121 -0.83 -2.36 1.94
CA TYR A 121 -0.11 -2.43 3.22
C TYR A 121 1.01 -1.38 3.20
N GLY A 122 1.38 -0.81 4.34
CA GLY A 122 2.55 0.07 4.42
C GLY A 122 2.44 1.14 5.50
N TYR A 123 3.15 2.25 5.31
CA TYR A 123 3.11 3.38 6.24
C TYR A 123 3.27 4.73 5.55
N VAL A 124 2.85 5.77 6.26
CA VAL A 124 3.09 7.19 5.94
C VAL A 124 3.58 7.89 7.20
N ALA A 125 4.82 8.38 7.16
CA ALA A 125 5.42 9.19 8.21
C ALA A 125 5.16 10.69 7.94
N PHE A 126 4.60 11.39 8.93
CA PHE A 126 4.22 12.80 8.83
C PHE A 126 4.39 13.52 10.15
N ALA A 127 5.18 14.60 10.15
CA ALA A 127 5.55 15.35 11.35
C ALA A 127 6.16 14.44 12.44
N ASP A 128 5.48 14.27 13.57
CA ASP A 128 5.87 13.45 14.72
C ASP A 128 5.04 12.16 14.84
N GLU A 129 4.27 11.81 13.82
CA GLU A 129 3.38 10.64 13.79
C GLU A 129 3.64 9.73 12.59
N ASP A 130 3.60 8.41 12.85
CA ASP A 130 3.66 7.38 11.83
C ASP A 130 2.29 6.69 11.71
N TRP A 131 1.75 6.67 10.50
CA TRP A 131 0.46 6.06 10.19
C TRP A 131 0.66 4.76 9.43
N PHE A 132 0.33 3.63 10.06
CA PHE A 132 0.41 2.31 9.45
C PHE A 132 -0.91 1.94 8.77
N ILE A 133 -0.81 1.39 7.57
CA ILE A 133 -1.93 0.94 6.75
C ILE A 133 -1.87 -0.59 6.70
N GLU A 134 -2.91 -1.24 7.22
CA GLU A 134 -3.01 -2.69 7.27
C GLU A 134 -4.35 -3.16 6.66
N PRO A 135 -4.35 -4.20 5.83
CA PRO A 135 -5.57 -4.84 5.35
C PRO A 135 -6.32 -5.52 6.50
N VAL A 136 -7.58 -5.15 6.67
CA VAL A 136 -8.42 -5.61 7.80
C VAL A 136 -8.60 -7.14 7.84
N TRP A 137 -8.66 -7.78 6.68
CA TRP A 137 -8.91 -9.23 6.59
C TRP A 137 -7.79 -10.09 7.17
N TYR A 138 -6.59 -9.55 7.46
CA TYR A 138 -5.56 -10.26 8.22
C TYR A 138 -5.99 -10.57 9.66
N PHE A 139 -7.02 -9.90 10.15
CA PHE A 139 -7.52 -10.00 11.52
C PHE A 139 -8.87 -10.71 11.62
N ASP A 140 -9.42 -11.19 10.48
CA ASP A 140 -10.67 -11.94 10.39
C ASP A 140 -10.47 -13.45 10.64
#